data_AF-A0A8H5WU77-F1
#
_entry.id   AF-A0A8H5WU77-F1
#
_cell.length_a   1.000
_cell.length_b   1.000
_cell.length_c   1.000
_cell.angle_alpha   90.00
_cell.angle_beta   90.00
_cell.angle_gamma   90.00
#
_symmetry.space_group_name_H-M   'P 1'
#
loop_
_entity.id
_entity.type
_entity.pdbx_description
1 polymer ?
#
loop_
_entity_poly.entity_id
_entity_poly.type
_entity_poly.pdbx_seq_one_letter_code
_entity_poly.pdbx_strand_id
1 'polypeptide(L)'
;MGEWPHPFCSLCGTLILNQGSLNTEPNSWDKSAWLHNAFAIEGPECLGEPVQASTHPDELFTWHPATGHTDHEFGWGHLTLLPSEQTVYPHSPQGNRGLAHVKPGQLYLGFHRSCASIARQFVRQTTTYPVKCFADIWVTLNARYSKGPSAAGGDYAPHIPCYSNRIEWWDYDPLHIPNLTERLLENLTSSLTDDLPKVSESEHALGDLPKKLVDEIISHILSESQSPPTTYNLPQPLWKEILVQIPFLWDLDVEQIKQFPDIPTDQHREWNWEKLVRTVACGPLREYRLGGENTEAEKHTPGVWDYSHVKLDVPPGLTNRRRIWQILEDVDPKELDILDEPDFIILDEHLDRFIRRTVKDGVDVEEPDSTCLDWASPPSPSVETGAPAGWNASADWQASGSAGPNSGW
;
A
#
# COMPACT_ATOMS: atom_id res chain seq x y z
N MET A 1 19.03 16.35 -17.20
CA MET A 1 19.44 15.03 -16.68
C MET A 1 18.17 14.38 -16.17
N GLY A 2 17.79 13.21 -16.66
CA GLY A 2 16.60 12.52 -16.14
C GLY A 2 16.87 12.10 -14.70
N GLU A 3 15.89 12.28 -13.82
CA GLU A 3 15.91 11.67 -12.50
C GLU A 3 15.85 10.15 -12.70
N TRP A 4 16.90 9.48 -12.26
CA TRP A 4 17.08 8.05 -12.41
C TRP A 4 16.29 7.30 -11.32
N PRO A 5 15.85 6.05 -11.58
CA PRO A 5 14.94 5.36 -10.69
C PRO A 5 15.66 4.96 -9.39
N HIS A 6 15.34 5.63 -8.29
CA HIS A 6 15.65 5.12 -6.94
C HIS A 6 14.78 3.88 -6.64
N PRO A 7 15.17 3.01 -5.69
CA PRO A 7 14.34 1.85 -5.33
C PRO A 7 13.12 2.29 -4.54
N PHE A 8 12.09 2.78 -5.22
CA PHE A 8 10.84 3.20 -4.58
C PHE A 8 9.92 2.01 -4.34
N CYS A 9 9.13 2.10 -3.27
CA CYS A 9 8.01 1.21 -3.05
C CYS A 9 6.92 1.50 -4.09
N SER A 10 6.53 0.47 -4.84
CA SER A 10 5.54 0.54 -5.90
C SER A 10 4.15 0.91 -5.42
N LEU A 11 3.86 0.78 -4.11
CA LEU A 11 2.57 1.15 -3.54
C LEU A 11 2.53 2.56 -2.94
N CYS A 12 3.49 2.93 -2.09
CA CYS A 12 3.44 4.22 -1.39
C CYS A 12 4.32 5.31 -2.03
N GLY A 13 5.15 4.94 -3.01
CA GLY A 13 6.08 5.85 -3.67
C GLY A 13 7.28 6.27 -2.81
N THR A 14 7.37 5.82 -1.55
CA THR A 14 8.48 6.17 -0.65
C THR A 14 9.72 5.32 -0.96
N LEU A 15 10.91 5.89 -0.72
CA LEU A 15 12.18 5.22 -0.92
C LEU A 15 12.29 3.95 -0.04
N ILE A 16 12.75 2.86 -0.63
CA ILE A 16 13.21 1.67 0.08
C ILE A 16 14.68 1.91 0.42
N LEU A 17 14.97 2.02 1.71
CA LEU A 17 16.30 2.38 2.16
C LEU A 17 17.19 1.14 2.28
N ASN A 18 18.50 1.33 2.09
CA ASN A 18 19.48 0.31 2.44
C ASN A 18 19.46 0.10 3.94
N GLN A 19 19.56 -1.15 4.41
CA GLN A 19 19.60 -1.53 5.82
C GLN A 19 20.34 -0.46 6.63
N GLY A 20 19.56 0.42 7.26
CA GLY A 20 20.06 1.24 8.35
C GLY A 20 20.54 0.24 9.38
N SER A 21 21.76 0.44 9.90
CA SER A 21 22.40 -0.45 10.87
C SER A 21 21.35 -1.18 11.71
N LEU A 22 21.13 -2.48 11.42
CA LEU A 22 20.24 -3.35 12.19
C LEU A 22 20.64 -3.44 13.69
N ASN A 23 21.74 -2.78 14.06
CA ASN A 23 22.20 -2.51 15.41
C ASN A 23 21.63 -1.21 16.00
N THR A 24 20.34 -0.90 15.81
CA THR A 24 19.70 0.04 16.73
C THR A 24 19.54 -0.67 18.08
N GLU A 25 19.95 -0.02 19.16
CA GLU A 25 19.74 -0.57 20.50
C GLU A 25 18.24 -0.91 20.66
N PRO A 26 17.90 -2.08 21.25
CA PRO A 26 16.53 -2.61 21.27
C PRO A 26 15.47 -1.72 21.95
N ASN A 27 15.85 -0.58 22.52
CA ASN A 27 14.97 0.33 23.25
C ASN A 27 14.70 1.67 22.53
N SER A 28 15.33 1.97 21.38
CA SER A 28 14.94 3.14 20.58
C SER A 28 13.94 2.71 19.52
N TRP A 29 12.68 3.11 19.66
CA TRP A 29 11.69 2.98 18.59
C TRP A 29 12.15 3.83 17.40
N ASP A 30 12.76 3.17 16.41
CA ASP A 30 13.13 3.78 15.14
C ASP A 30 11.87 3.84 14.27
N LYS A 31 11.24 5.01 14.27
CA LYS A 31 10.05 5.29 13.47
C LYS A 31 10.22 4.96 11.99
N SER A 32 11.46 5.03 11.46
CA SER A 32 11.82 4.78 10.06
C SER A 32 12.31 3.35 9.77
N ALA A 33 12.40 2.47 10.78
CA ALA A 33 12.89 1.09 10.61
C ALA A 33 12.14 0.31 9.52
N TRP A 34 10.85 0.59 9.36
CA TRP A 34 10.01 -0.06 8.35
C TRP A 34 10.43 0.26 6.90
N LEU A 35 11.11 1.39 6.66
CA LEU A 35 11.61 1.79 5.33
C LEU A 35 12.74 0.90 4.81
N HIS A 36 13.42 0.18 5.72
CA HIS A 36 14.50 -0.77 5.39
C HIS A 36 13.99 -2.18 5.12
N ASN A 37 12.74 -2.47 5.49
CA ASN A 37 12.15 -3.79 5.35
C ASN A 37 11.28 -3.84 4.11
N ALA A 38 11.76 -4.48 3.06
CA ALA A 38 11.03 -4.60 1.80
C ALA A 38 10.91 -6.03 1.30
N PHE A 39 10.04 -6.19 0.30
CA PHE A 39 9.99 -7.31 -0.60
C PHE A 39 10.31 -6.82 -2.01
N ALA A 40 11.14 -7.56 -2.71
CA ALA A 40 11.13 -7.56 -4.16
C ALA A 40 10.18 -8.68 -4.57
N ILE A 41 9.07 -8.32 -5.18
CA ILE A 41 8.11 -9.30 -5.68
C ILE A 41 8.44 -9.47 -7.16
N GLU A 42 8.70 -10.72 -7.54
CA GLU A 42 8.92 -11.13 -8.92
C GLU A 42 7.59 -11.62 -9.48
N GLY A 43 7.19 -11.09 -10.63
CA GLY A 43 5.96 -11.49 -11.31
C GLY A 43 6.14 -11.54 -12.83
N PRO A 44 5.12 -12.05 -13.55
CA PRO A 44 5.16 -12.08 -15.00
C PRO A 44 5.24 -10.65 -15.55
N GLU A 45 6.05 -10.46 -16.60
CA GLU A 45 5.94 -9.29 -17.47
C GLU A 45 4.50 -9.29 -17.99
N CYS A 46 3.68 -8.29 -17.61
CA CYS A 46 2.25 -8.27 -17.94
C CYS A 46 2.06 -8.68 -19.39
N LEU A 47 1.45 -9.85 -19.53
CA LEU A 47 1.12 -10.47 -20.80
C LEU A 47 0.19 -9.48 -21.51
N GLY A 48 0.46 -9.14 -22.77
CA GLY A 48 -0.56 -8.60 -23.68
C GLY A 48 -1.70 -9.59 -23.97
N GLU A 49 -1.80 -10.64 -23.15
CA GLU A 49 -2.84 -11.64 -23.13
C GLU A 49 -3.44 -11.61 -21.71
N PRO A 50 -4.77 -11.62 -21.56
CA PRO A 50 -5.40 -11.71 -20.25
C PRO A 50 -4.80 -12.89 -19.48
N VAL A 51 -4.38 -12.65 -18.24
CA VAL A 51 -3.84 -13.71 -17.35
C VAL A 51 -4.90 -14.80 -17.29
N GLN A 52 -4.74 -15.86 -18.09
CA GLN A 52 -5.68 -16.97 -18.09
C GLN A 52 -5.71 -17.49 -16.66
N ALA A 53 -6.90 -17.49 -16.07
CA ALA A 53 -7.14 -17.77 -14.67
C ALA A 53 -6.38 -19.03 -14.20
N SER A 54 -5.16 -18.83 -13.72
CA SER A 54 -4.45 -19.85 -12.97
C SER A 54 -5.24 -20.10 -11.70
N THR A 55 -5.20 -21.33 -11.21
CA THR A 55 -6.05 -21.80 -10.11
C THR A 55 -5.84 -21.07 -8.78
N HIS A 56 -4.80 -20.25 -8.65
CA HIS A 56 -4.70 -19.24 -7.60
C HIS A 56 -3.81 -18.05 -8.03
N PRO A 57 -4.32 -16.80 -8.09
CA PRO A 57 -3.57 -15.64 -8.61
C PRO A 57 -2.27 -15.33 -7.83
N ASP A 58 -2.20 -15.72 -6.56
CA ASP A 58 -1.01 -15.50 -5.72
C ASP A 58 0.17 -16.47 -6.03
N GLU A 59 -0.08 -17.59 -6.72
CA GLU A 59 0.98 -18.55 -7.12
C GLU A 59 1.87 -18.02 -8.25
N LEU A 60 1.46 -16.92 -8.89
CA LEU A 60 2.19 -16.27 -9.98
C LEU A 60 3.37 -15.42 -9.49
N PHE A 61 3.49 -15.21 -8.17
CA PHE A 61 4.47 -14.31 -7.60
C PHE A 61 5.51 -15.03 -6.75
N THR A 62 6.78 -14.70 -6.96
CA THR A 62 7.84 -15.08 -6.05
C THR A 62 8.20 -13.89 -5.17
N TRP A 63 8.09 -14.07 -3.86
CA TRP A 63 8.33 -13.02 -2.88
C TRP A 63 9.74 -13.16 -2.31
N HIS A 64 10.58 -12.18 -2.57
CA HIS A 64 11.95 -12.15 -2.06
C HIS A 64 12.07 -11.06 -0.99
N PRO A 65 12.49 -11.38 0.25
CA PRO A 65 12.91 -10.34 1.18
C PRO A 65 13.99 -9.49 0.52
N ALA A 66 13.92 -8.17 0.66
CA ALA A 66 14.85 -7.28 -0.02
C ALA A 66 15.14 -6.02 0.79
N THR A 67 16.24 -5.37 0.43
CA THR A 67 16.61 -4.02 0.85
C THR A 67 16.84 -3.16 -0.38
N GLY A 68 16.68 -1.84 -0.26
CA GLY A 68 16.99 -0.92 -1.36
C GLY A 68 18.43 -0.47 -1.31
N HIS A 69 18.99 -0.08 -2.44
CA HIS A 69 20.29 0.58 -2.49
C HIS A 69 20.23 1.72 -3.51
N THR A 70 20.77 2.87 -3.16
CA THR A 70 20.94 4.00 -4.08
C THR A 70 22.42 4.15 -4.34
N ASP A 71 22.82 3.90 -5.57
CA ASP A 71 24.19 4.14 -6.00
C ASP A 71 24.35 5.61 -6.37
N HIS A 72 25.08 6.36 -5.53
CA HIS A 72 25.33 7.78 -5.77
C HIS A 72 26.28 8.05 -6.94
N GLU A 73 27.12 7.08 -7.31
CA GLU A 73 28.10 7.26 -8.39
C GLU A 73 27.43 7.16 -9.75
N PHE A 74 26.51 6.20 -9.90
CA PHE A 74 25.84 5.97 -11.18
C PHE A 74 24.41 6.55 -11.22
N GLY A 75 23.86 6.96 -10.08
CA GLY A 75 22.50 7.49 -9.94
C GLY A 75 21.41 6.41 -9.98
N TRP A 76 21.75 5.12 -9.92
CA TRP A 76 20.78 4.04 -10.04
C TRP A 76 20.34 3.50 -8.69
N GLY A 77 19.04 3.29 -8.56
CA GLY A 77 18.45 2.48 -7.51
C GLY A 77 18.36 1.02 -7.89
N HIS A 78 18.65 0.13 -6.94
CA HIS A 78 18.38 -1.30 -7.08
C HIS A 78 17.86 -1.91 -5.79
N LEU A 79 17.32 -3.12 -5.88
CA LEU A 79 16.98 -3.95 -4.74
C LEU A 79 18.01 -5.07 -4.61
N THR A 80 18.39 -5.38 -3.38
CA THR A 80 19.23 -6.53 -3.06
C THR A 80 18.36 -7.58 -2.39
N LEU A 81 18.25 -8.75 -3.04
CA LEU A 81 17.50 -9.89 -2.52
C LEU A 81 18.23 -10.52 -1.34
N LEU A 82 17.48 -10.94 -0.32
CA LEU A 82 18.01 -11.54 0.90
C LEU A 82 17.50 -13.00 1.02
N PRO A 83 18.35 -13.96 1.41
CA PRO A 83 19.77 -13.81 1.76
C PRO A 83 20.74 -13.98 0.58
N SER A 84 20.24 -14.09 -0.67
CA SER A 84 21.07 -14.41 -1.84
C SER A 84 22.05 -13.30 -2.25
N GLU A 85 21.85 -12.08 -1.75
CA GLU A 85 22.58 -10.85 -2.12
C GLU A 85 22.51 -10.54 -3.62
N GLN A 86 21.55 -11.13 -4.33
CA GLN A 86 21.36 -10.88 -5.75
C GLN A 86 20.80 -9.47 -5.97
N THR A 87 21.48 -8.68 -6.81
CA THR A 87 20.97 -7.39 -7.27
C THR A 87 19.88 -7.59 -8.32
N VAL A 88 18.74 -6.93 -8.12
CA VAL A 88 17.65 -6.83 -9.10
C VAL A 88 17.23 -5.38 -9.27
N TYR A 89 16.78 -5.04 -10.48
CA TYR A 89 16.37 -3.68 -10.81
C TYR A 89 14.84 -3.61 -10.83
N PRO A 90 14.21 -2.72 -10.04
CA PRO A 90 12.79 -2.48 -10.11
C PRO A 90 12.36 -2.10 -11.53
N HIS A 91 11.10 -2.39 -11.87
CA HIS A 91 10.52 -1.99 -13.14
C HIS A 91 10.59 -0.47 -13.33
N SER A 92 11.04 -0.04 -14.50
CA SER A 92 11.18 1.37 -14.87
C SER A 92 10.61 1.61 -16.28
N PRO A 93 9.86 2.70 -16.50
CA PRO A 93 9.31 3.06 -17.81
C PRO A 93 10.37 3.33 -18.87
N GLN A 94 11.56 3.76 -18.45
CA GLN A 94 12.70 3.98 -19.35
C GLN A 94 13.34 2.65 -19.79
N GLY A 95 12.84 1.53 -19.25
CA GLY A 95 13.26 0.18 -19.55
C GLY A 95 14.59 -0.15 -18.89
N ASN A 96 14.64 -1.29 -18.21
CA ASN A 96 15.91 -1.94 -17.87
C ASN A 96 16.54 -2.65 -19.10
N ARG A 97 15.99 -2.44 -20.30
CA ARG A 97 16.29 -3.20 -21.53
C ARG A 97 17.73 -3.01 -22.07
N GLY A 98 18.49 -2.06 -21.53
CA GLY A 98 19.93 -1.88 -21.82
C GLY A 98 20.87 -2.45 -20.76
N LEU A 99 20.36 -2.90 -19.61
CA LEU A 99 21.18 -3.45 -18.53
C LEU A 99 21.40 -4.94 -18.81
N ALA A 100 22.64 -5.31 -19.15
CA ALA A 100 23.06 -6.68 -19.48
C ALA A 100 22.75 -7.74 -18.41
N HIS A 101 22.34 -7.31 -17.21
CA HIS A 101 22.08 -8.15 -16.04
C HIS A 101 20.59 -8.43 -15.78
N VAL A 102 19.67 -7.82 -16.53
CA VAL A 102 18.24 -8.09 -16.36
C VAL A 102 17.83 -9.25 -17.27
N LYS A 103 17.40 -10.35 -16.66
CA LYS A 103 16.84 -11.49 -17.40
C LYS A 103 15.61 -11.02 -18.19
N PRO A 104 15.54 -11.26 -19.51
CA PRO A 104 14.34 -10.97 -20.30
C PRO A 104 13.11 -11.68 -19.69
N GLY A 105 11.97 -10.99 -19.62
CA GLY A 105 10.72 -11.59 -19.13
C GLY A 105 10.48 -11.54 -17.62
N GLN A 106 11.42 -11.02 -16.81
CA GLN A 106 11.25 -10.92 -15.37
C GLN A 106 11.10 -9.47 -14.92
N LEU A 107 9.99 -9.16 -14.26
CA LEU A 107 9.74 -7.86 -13.65
C LEU A 107 9.75 -7.96 -12.13
N TYR A 108 10.43 -7.00 -11.51
CA TYR A 108 10.44 -6.83 -10.06
C TYR A 108 9.74 -5.53 -9.70
N LEU A 109 8.80 -5.59 -8.75
CA LEU A 109 8.29 -4.40 -8.06
C LEU A 109 8.75 -4.47 -6.60
N GLY A 110 9.25 -3.33 -6.12
CA GLY A 110 9.64 -3.19 -4.72
C GLY A 110 8.45 -2.80 -3.86
N PHE A 111 8.28 -3.41 -2.70
CA PHE A 111 7.27 -3.00 -1.72
C PHE A 111 7.89 -2.94 -0.35
N HIS A 112 7.62 -1.89 0.45
CA HIS A 112 7.84 -2.02 1.88
C HIS A 112 6.98 -3.16 2.43
N ARG A 113 7.53 -3.91 3.39
CA ARG A 113 6.83 -5.01 4.06
C ARG A 113 5.53 -4.54 4.70
N SER A 114 5.54 -3.34 5.27
CA SER A 114 4.33 -2.69 5.80
C SER A 114 3.29 -2.44 4.71
N CYS A 115 3.69 -1.89 3.57
CA CYS A 115 2.79 -1.65 2.42
C CYS A 115 2.17 -2.95 1.88
N ALA A 116 2.98 -3.99 1.69
CA ALA A 116 2.48 -5.29 1.23
C ALA A 116 1.53 -5.94 2.25
N SER A 117 1.77 -5.75 3.55
CA SER A 117 0.89 -6.26 4.61
C SER A 117 -0.46 -5.53 4.61
N ILE A 118 -0.45 -4.20 4.45
CA ILE A 118 -1.67 -3.39 4.29
C ILE A 118 -2.45 -3.82 3.06
N ALA A 119 -1.78 -4.03 1.92
CA ALA A 119 -2.41 -4.51 0.70
C ALA A 119 -3.11 -5.87 0.89
N ARG A 120 -2.48 -6.81 1.62
CA ARG A 120 -3.12 -8.09 1.95
C ARG A 120 -4.30 -7.92 2.91
N GLN A 121 -4.18 -7.00 3.87
CA GLN A 121 -5.27 -6.69 4.81
C GLN A 121 -6.47 -6.10 4.07
N PHE A 122 -6.21 -5.19 3.13
CA PHE A 122 -7.20 -4.61 2.22
C PHE A 122 -7.96 -5.73 1.50
N VAL A 123 -7.28 -6.56 0.71
CA VAL A 123 -7.89 -7.68 -0.02
C VAL A 123 -8.76 -8.59 0.86
N ARG A 124 -8.35 -8.82 2.11
CA ARG A 124 -9.10 -9.67 3.06
C ARG A 124 -10.35 -8.99 3.62
N GLN A 125 -10.32 -7.68 3.79
CA GLN A 125 -11.38 -6.94 4.49
C GLN A 125 -12.34 -6.23 3.54
N THR A 126 -11.96 -6.01 2.28
CA THR A 126 -12.74 -5.22 1.32
C THR A 126 -13.37 -6.09 0.24
N THR A 127 -14.57 -6.60 0.49
CA THR A 127 -15.29 -7.42 -0.51
C THR A 127 -15.99 -6.59 -1.59
N THR A 128 -16.30 -5.34 -1.29
CA THR A 128 -17.05 -4.41 -2.14
C THR A 128 -16.18 -3.73 -3.21
N TYR A 129 -14.87 -3.69 -3.01
CA TYR A 129 -13.95 -3.02 -3.93
C TYR A 129 -13.62 -3.90 -5.14
N PRO A 130 -13.27 -3.30 -6.29
CA PRO A 130 -12.97 -4.06 -7.49
C PRO A 130 -11.77 -5.00 -7.37
N VAL A 131 -10.75 -4.63 -6.58
CA VAL A 131 -9.56 -5.44 -6.30
C VAL A 131 -9.95 -6.65 -5.46
N LYS A 132 -9.75 -7.87 -5.99
CA LYS A 132 -10.12 -9.14 -5.33
C LYS A 132 -8.92 -9.94 -4.82
N CYS A 133 -7.73 -9.68 -5.35
CA CYS A 133 -6.52 -10.37 -4.95
C CYS A 133 -5.29 -9.47 -5.07
N PHE A 134 -4.14 -9.97 -4.59
CA PHE A 134 -2.89 -9.23 -4.73
C PHE A 134 -2.44 -9.13 -6.21
N ALA A 135 -2.83 -10.08 -7.06
CA ALA A 135 -2.54 -10.00 -8.48
C ALA A 135 -3.18 -8.78 -9.15
N ASP A 136 -4.40 -8.41 -8.77
CA ASP A 136 -5.06 -7.21 -9.32
C ASP A 136 -4.26 -5.94 -8.98
N ILE A 137 -3.71 -5.89 -7.75
CA ILE A 137 -2.83 -4.80 -7.30
C ILE A 137 -1.54 -4.80 -8.11
N TRP A 138 -0.88 -5.96 -8.23
CA TRP A 138 0.36 -6.11 -8.99
C TRP A 138 0.19 -5.67 -10.45
N VAL A 139 -0.82 -6.19 -11.14
CA VAL A 139 -1.07 -5.92 -12.57
C VAL A 139 -1.37 -4.45 -12.78
N THR A 140 -2.21 -3.84 -11.94
CA THR A 140 -2.52 -2.41 -12.02
C THR A 140 -1.28 -1.55 -11.78
N LEU A 141 -0.51 -1.83 -10.74
CA LEU A 141 0.74 -1.10 -10.48
C LEU A 141 1.73 -1.28 -11.63
N ASN A 142 1.93 -2.49 -12.14
CA ASN A 142 2.84 -2.74 -13.25
C ASN A 142 2.42 -2.00 -14.52
N ALA A 143 1.12 -1.95 -14.83
CA ALA A 143 0.57 -1.17 -15.93
C ALA A 143 0.84 0.33 -15.76
N ARG A 144 0.65 0.87 -14.54
CA ARG A 144 0.95 2.27 -14.21
C ARG A 144 2.45 2.59 -14.39
N TYR A 145 3.33 1.73 -13.90
CA TYR A 145 4.78 1.91 -14.05
C TYR A 145 5.25 1.83 -15.51
N SER A 146 4.62 1.00 -16.33
CA SER A 146 4.94 0.87 -17.75
C SER A 146 4.63 2.13 -18.57
N LYS A 147 3.64 2.93 -18.16
CA LYS A 147 3.27 4.19 -18.83
C LYS A 147 4.22 5.36 -18.51
N GLY A 148 5.00 5.22 -17.44
CA GLY A 148 5.93 6.23 -16.95
C GLY A 148 5.27 7.51 -16.42
N PRO A 149 6.06 8.37 -15.75
CA PRO A 149 5.54 9.57 -15.09
C PRO A 149 4.96 10.62 -16.05
N SER A 150 5.29 10.53 -17.35
CA SER A 150 5.05 11.59 -18.34
C SER A 150 3.71 11.47 -19.07
N ALA A 151 3.14 10.26 -19.20
CA ALA A 151 2.03 10.03 -20.14
C ALA A 151 0.64 10.39 -19.56
N ALA A 152 0.51 10.51 -18.24
CA ALA A 152 -0.78 10.75 -17.57
C ALA A 152 -0.74 11.93 -16.60
N GLY A 153 0.05 12.97 -16.91
CA GLY A 153 0.01 14.23 -16.16
C GLY A 153 0.33 14.08 -14.67
N GLY A 154 1.46 13.47 -14.31
CA GLY A 154 2.03 13.55 -12.96
C GLY A 154 1.21 12.95 -11.80
N ASP A 155 -0.04 12.53 -12.01
CA ASP A 155 -0.98 12.21 -10.93
C ASP A 155 -1.12 10.73 -10.58
N TYR A 156 -0.51 9.82 -11.35
CA TYR A 156 -0.85 8.39 -11.30
C TYR A 156 0.20 7.44 -10.69
N ALA A 157 1.46 7.87 -10.55
CA ALA A 157 2.31 7.23 -9.55
C ALA A 157 1.82 7.74 -8.20
N PRO A 158 1.66 6.92 -7.14
CA PRO A 158 1.34 7.42 -5.81
C PRO A 158 2.38 8.47 -5.49
N HIS A 159 1.99 9.76 -5.61
CA HIS A 159 2.91 10.89 -5.80
C HIS A 159 4.13 10.66 -4.92
N ILE A 160 5.27 10.36 -5.56
CA ILE A 160 6.53 10.16 -4.84
C ILE A 160 6.66 11.42 -3.99
N PRO A 161 6.67 11.29 -2.65
CA PRO A 161 6.81 12.46 -1.83
C PRO A 161 8.12 13.13 -2.23
N CYS A 162 8.06 14.30 -2.89
CA CYS A 162 9.27 15.02 -3.25
C CYS A 162 10.01 15.32 -1.95
N TYR A 163 11.26 14.88 -1.88
CA TYR A 163 12.15 15.05 -0.74
C TYR A 163 12.03 16.46 -0.16
N SER A 164 11.27 16.61 0.92
CA SER A 164 11.29 17.82 1.73
C SER A 164 12.06 17.48 3.00
N ASN A 165 12.92 18.38 3.44
CA ASN A 165 13.91 18.10 4.47
C ASN A 165 13.29 18.08 5.90
N ARG A 166 12.01 17.75 6.06
CA ARG A 166 11.24 17.96 7.31
C ARG A 166 10.45 16.72 7.71
N ILE A 167 10.86 16.01 8.78
CA ILE A 167 10.13 14.91 9.46
C ILE A 167 8.73 14.69 8.89
N GLU A 168 8.63 13.74 7.99
CA GLU A 168 7.48 13.64 7.12
C GLU A 168 6.56 12.56 7.70
N TRP A 169 5.24 12.73 7.63
CA TRP A 169 4.30 11.74 8.17
C TRP A 169 4.49 10.35 7.52
N TRP A 170 5.10 10.29 6.34
CA TRP A 170 5.51 9.06 5.67
C TRP A 170 6.79 8.41 6.22
N ASP A 171 7.47 9.00 7.20
CA ASP A 171 8.56 8.32 7.89
C ASP A 171 8.04 7.35 8.96
N TYR A 172 6.77 7.48 9.37
CA TYR A 172 6.21 6.71 10.47
C TYR A 172 5.65 5.38 9.98
N ASP A 173 5.95 4.31 10.73
CA ASP A 173 5.47 2.97 10.44
C ASP A 173 3.93 2.92 10.38
N PRO A 174 3.34 2.59 9.22
CA PRO A 174 1.90 2.51 9.10
C PRO A 174 1.34 1.23 9.71
N LEU A 175 2.15 0.24 10.10
CA LEU A 175 1.67 -0.95 10.81
C LEU A 175 1.65 -0.78 12.32
N HIS A 176 2.73 -0.27 12.91
CA HIS A 176 2.83 -0.13 14.37
C HIS A 176 2.64 1.33 14.80
N ILE A 177 1.40 1.68 15.17
CA ILE A 177 1.03 3.04 15.55
C ILE A 177 0.84 3.12 17.08
N PRO A 178 1.80 3.66 17.83
CA PRO A 178 1.68 3.75 19.29
C PRO A 178 0.53 4.68 19.68
N ASN A 179 -0.19 4.29 20.74
CA ASN A 179 -1.31 5.04 21.33
C ASN A 179 -2.42 5.42 20.32
N LEU A 180 -2.62 4.63 19.26
CA LEU A 180 -3.61 4.89 18.21
C LEU A 180 -5.01 5.14 18.78
N THR A 181 -5.48 4.25 19.64
CA THR A 181 -6.84 4.29 20.19
C THR A 181 -7.04 5.47 21.12
N GLU A 182 -6.11 5.68 22.06
CA GLU A 182 -6.12 6.83 22.97
C GLU A 182 -6.17 8.16 22.18
N ARG A 183 -5.29 8.33 21.20
CA ARG A 183 -5.22 9.55 20.38
C ARG A 183 -6.49 9.77 19.56
N LEU A 184 -7.13 8.72 19.06
CA LEU A 184 -8.43 8.85 18.38
C LEU A 184 -9.54 9.29 19.34
N LEU A 185 -9.57 8.73 20.55
CA LEU A 185 -10.56 9.07 21.58
C LEU A 185 -10.39 10.50 22.10
N GLU A 186 -9.16 11.05 22.13
CA GLU A 186 -8.90 12.47 22.45
C GLU A 186 -9.58 13.44 21.46
N ASN A 187 -9.86 13.01 20.23
CA ASN A 187 -10.56 13.82 19.23
C ASN A 187 -12.09 13.81 19.38
N LEU A 188 -12.62 13.00 20.30
CA LEU A 188 -14.05 12.88 20.50
C LEU A 188 -14.61 14.16 21.13
N THR A 189 -15.49 14.85 20.40
CA THR A 189 -16.16 16.06 20.89
C THR A 189 -17.55 15.75 21.40
N SER A 190 -17.98 16.42 22.46
CA SER A 190 -19.36 16.33 22.96
C SER A 190 -20.28 17.39 22.32
N SER A 191 -21.52 17.03 22.00
CA SER A 191 -22.58 17.96 21.55
C SER A 191 -23.65 18.14 22.65
N LEU A 192 -24.35 19.29 22.66
CA LEU A 192 -25.51 19.49 23.54
C LEU A 192 -26.68 18.65 23.05
N THR A 193 -27.33 17.90 23.95
CA THR A 193 -28.46 17.03 23.60
C THR A 193 -29.67 17.83 23.10
N ASP A 194 -29.86 19.05 23.61
CA ASP A 194 -31.00 19.91 23.26
C ASP A 194 -30.94 20.44 21.80
N ASP A 195 -29.75 20.49 21.21
CA ASP A 195 -29.54 20.97 19.84
C ASP A 195 -29.67 19.85 18.78
N LEU A 196 -29.77 18.60 19.22
CA LEU A 196 -29.85 17.45 18.32
C LEU A 196 -31.27 17.25 17.79
N PRO A 197 -31.44 16.86 16.51
CA PRO A 197 -32.73 16.41 16.02
C PRO A 197 -33.20 15.27 16.91
N LYS A 198 -34.40 15.39 17.50
CA LYS A 198 -34.97 14.31 18.31
C LYS A 198 -35.18 13.09 17.43
N VAL A 199 -34.24 12.15 17.49
CA VAL A 199 -34.37 10.82 16.88
C VAL A 199 -35.57 10.18 17.57
N SER A 200 -36.72 10.26 16.91
CA SER A 200 -38.02 9.91 17.50
C SER A 200 -38.20 8.41 17.47
N GLU A 201 -38.46 7.75 18.62
CA GLU A 201 -38.88 6.34 18.83
C GLU A 201 -38.17 5.21 18.04
N SER A 202 -37.29 5.49 17.08
CA SER A 202 -36.66 4.54 16.16
C SER A 202 -35.39 3.91 16.74
N GLU A 203 -34.88 4.42 17.86
CA GLU A 203 -33.76 3.83 18.58
C GLU A 203 -34.05 2.39 19.01
N HIS A 204 -35.29 2.11 19.40
CA HIS A 204 -35.73 0.75 19.71
C HIS A 204 -35.79 -0.14 18.46
N ALA A 205 -36.14 0.43 17.30
CA ALA A 205 -36.26 -0.34 16.07
C ALA A 205 -34.92 -0.82 15.50
N LEU A 206 -33.83 -0.07 15.74
CA LEU A 206 -32.49 -0.49 15.29
C LEU A 206 -31.90 -1.62 16.15
N GLY A 207 -32.13 -1.60 17.46
CA GLY A 207 -31.67 -2.66 18.37
C GLY A 207 -32.30 -4.02 18.08
N ASP A 208 -33.50 -4.04 17.49
CA ASP A 208 -34.23 -5.26 17.13
C ASP A 208 -33.88 -5.81 15.74
N LEU A 209 -33.04 -5.11 14.95
CA LEU A 209 -32.64 -5.59 13.62
C LEU A 209 -31.76 -6.84 13.72
N PRO A 210 -31.97 -7.82 12.82
CA PRO A 210 -31.02 -8.90 12.63
C PRO A 210 -29.61 -8.36 12.35
N LYS A 211 -28.60 -8.92 13.03
CA LYS A 211 -27.19 -8.53 12.89
C LYS A 211 -26.74 -8.35 11.43
N LYS A 212 -27.18 -9.26 10.54
CA LYS A 212 -26.86 -9.20 9.11
C LYS A 212 -27.28 -7.87 8.44
N LEU A 213 -28.44 -7.34 8.81
CA LEU A 213 -28.91 -6.05 8.26
C LEU A 213 -28.11 -4.88 8.86
N VAL A 214 -27.75 -4.96 10.14
CA VAL A 214 -26.85 -3.97 10.76
C VAL A 214 -25.50 -3.97 10.06
N ASP A 215 -24.90 -5.15 9.85
CA ASP A 215 -23.63 -5.29 9.13
C ASP A 215 -23.72 -4.72 7.69
N GLU A 216 -24.85 -4.92 7.01
CA GLU A 216 -25.10 -4.37 5.66
C GLU A 216 -25.23 -2.83 5.68
N ILE A 217 -25.93 -2.26 6.67
CA ILE A 217 -26.02 -0.80 6.88
C ILE A 217 -24.63 -0.22 7.13
N ILE A 218 -23.84 -0.86 8.00
CA ILE A 218 -22.48 -0.40 8.33
C ILE A 218 -21.59 -0.47 7.08
N SER A 219 -21.64 -1.57 6.34
CA SER A 219 -20.91 -1.70 5.08
C SER A 219 -21.28 -0.59 4.09
N HIS A 220 -22.55 -0.19 4.03
CA HIS A 220 -22.98 0.88 3.15
C HIS A 220 -22.45 2.25 3.60
N ILE A 221 -22.53 2.55 4.90
CA ILE A 221 -22.00 3.79 5.49
C ILE A 221 -20.50 3.93 5.24
N LEU A 222 -19.74 2.84 5.38
CA LEU A 222 -18.29 2.85 5.16
C LEU A 222 -17.91 2.91 3.67
N SER A 223 -18.79 2.45 2.78
CA SER A 223 -18.57 2.51 1.33
C SER A 223 -18.83 3.88 0.72
N GLU A 224 -19.76 4.64 1.30
CA GLU A 224 -20.04 5.99 0.84
C GLU A 224 -18.99 6.93 1.42
N SER A 225 -18.26 7.64 0.56
CA SER A 225 -17.31 8.69 0.95
C SER A 225 -18.07 9.89 1.54
N GLN A 226 -18.67 9.72 2.72
CA GLN A 226 -19.46 10.77 3.34
C GLN A 226 -18.53 11.69 4.13
N SER A 227 -18.08 12.76 3.46
CA SER A 227 -17.43 13.85 4.17
C SER A 227 -18.40 14.51 5.17
N PRO A 228 -17.90 15.25 6.16
CA PRO A 228 -18.74 16.07 7.04
C PRO A 228 -19.71 16.96 6.24
N PRO A 229 -20.94 17.22 6.74
CA PRO A 229 -21.31 17.32 8.15
C PRO A 229 -21.96 16.07 8.77
N THR A 230 -22.07 16.06 10.11
CA THR A 230 -22.82 15.09 10.89
C THR A 230 -24.31 15.16 10.60
N THR A 231 -24.96 14.00 10.45
CA THR A 231 -26.38 13.88 10.13
C THR A 231 -27.25 13.59 11.33
N TYR A 232 -26.70 12.96 12.37
CA TYR A 232 -27.41 12.46 13.56
C TYR A 232 -28.56 11.50 13.23
N ASN A 233 -28.46 10.80 12.10
CA ASN A 233 -29.48 9.85 11.64
C ASN A 233 -29.43 8.49 12.36
N LEU A 234 -28.31 8.17 12.99
CA LEU A 234 -28.10 6.92 13.72
C LEU A 234 -27.71 7.20 15.17
N PRO A 235 -28.10 6.33 16.12
CA PRO A 235 -27.70 6.47 17.52
C PRO A 235 -26.17 6.48 17.69
N GLN A 236 -25.66 7.29 18.60
CA GLN A 236 -24.22 7.37 18.88
C GLN A 236 -23.58 6.04 19.30
N PRO A 237 -24.26 5.14 20.05
CA PRO A 237 -23.73 3.80 20.32
C PRO A 237 -23.47 2.98 19.06
N LEU A 238 -24.28 3.12 18.01
CA LEU A 238 -24.03 2.43 16.74
C LEU A 238 -22.81 3.02 16.02
N TRP A 239 -22.61 4.33 16.07
CA TRP A 239 -21.38 4.94 15.54
C TRP A 239 -20.12 4.49 16.30
N LYS A 240 -20.21 4.28 17.61
CA LYS A 240 -19.15 3.67 18.43
C LYS A 240 -18.83 2.24 17.95
N GLU A 241 -19.84 1.46 17.56
CA GLU A 241 -19.67 0.14 16.93
C GLU A 241 -19.10 0.22 15.50
N ILE A 242 -19.48 1.23 14.72
CA ILE A 242 -18.94 1.44 13.36
C ILE A 242 -17.45 1.75 13.42
N LEU A 243 -16.99 2.52 14.41
CA LEU A 243 -15.57 2.88 14.56
C LEU A 243 -14.66 1.63 14.60
N VAL A 244 -15.06 0.60 15.33
CA VAL A 244 -14.28 -0.66 15.45
C VAL A 244 -14.37 -1.54 14.21
N GLN A 245 -15.26 -1.22 13.27
CA GLN A 245 -15.44 -1.94 12.00
C GLN A 245 -14.74 -1.25 10.83
N ILE A 246 -14.14 -0.08 11.03
CA ILE A 246 -13.37 0.61 9.99
C ILE A 246 -12.17 -0.27 9.60
N PRO A 247 -12.08 -0.75 8.34
CA PRO A 247 -11.10 -1.75 7.95
C PRO A 247 -9.64 -1.37 8.26
N PHE A 248 -9.23 -0.14 7.95
CA PHE A 248 -7.86 0.33 8.19
C PHE A 248 -7.53 0.61 9.66
N LEU A 249 -8.47 0.40 10.59
CA LEU A 249 -8.28 0.52 12.03
C LEU A 249 -8.32 -0.85 12.73
N TRP A 250 -7.75 -1.87 12.08
CA TRP A 250 -7.83 -3.27 12.55
C TRP A 250 -7.15 -3.55 13.91
N ASP A 251 -6.32 -2.63 14.42
CA ASP A 251 -5.53 -2.76 15.64
C ASP A 251 -5.99 -1.81 16.76
N LEU A 252 -7.24 -1.32 16.69
CA LEU A 252 -7.85 -0.58 17.81
C LEU A 252 -7.95 -1.45 19.06
N ASP A 253 -7.73 -0.83 20.22
CA ASP A 253 -8.03 -1.42 21.52
C ASP A 253 -9.55 -1.36 21.75
N VAL A 254 -10.22 -2.43 21.32
CA VAL A 254 -11.67 -2.57 21.42
C VAL A 254 -12.14 -2.49 22.88
N GLU A 255 -11.33 -2.94 23.84
CA GLU A 255 -11.70 -2.88 25.26
C GLU A 255 -11.61 -1.45 25.79
N GLN A 256 -10.60 -0.69 25.40
CA GLN A 256 -10.51 0.74 25.70
C GLN A 256 -11.71 1.51 25.13
N ILE A 257 -12.13 1.20 23.89
CA ILE A 257 -13.31 1.84 23.27
C ILE A 257 -14.59 1.46 24.02
N LYS A 258 -14.79 0.18 24.36
CA LYS A 258 -15.96 -0.27 25.12
C LYS A 258 -16.05 0.40 26.49
N GLN A 259 -14.93 0.49 27.19
CA GLN A 259 -14.83 1.10 28.53
C GLN A 259 -14.90 2.63 28.49
N PHE A 260 -14.79 3.25 27.30
CA PHE A 260 -14.91 4.69 27.16
C PHE A 260 -16.31 5.15 27.62
N PRO A 261 -16.43 6.14 28.52
CA PRO A 261 -17.70 6.54 29.12
C PRO A 261 -18.75 6.87 28.08
N ASP A 262 -19.96 6.30 28.21
CA ASP A 262 -21.04 6.58 27.26
C ASP A 262 -21.60 8.00 27.40
N ILE A 263 -21.49 8.58 28.60
CA ILE A 263 -21.95 9.94 28.90
C ILE A 263 -20.72 10.80 29.27
N PRO A 264 -20.56 11.99 28.66
CA PRO A 264 -19.59 12.98 29.11
C PRO A 264 -19.81 13.37 30.58
N THR A 265 -18.83 14.06 31.18
CA THR A 265 -18.97 14.59 32.56
C THR A 265 -20.19 15.52 32.74
N ASP A 266 -20.64 16.14 31.65
CA ASP A 266 -21.85 16.97 31.59
C ASP A 266 -23.04 16.12 31.12
N GLN A 267 -24.05 15.94 31.97
CA GLN A 267 -25.23 15.10 31.72
C GLN A 267 -26.13 15.63 30.58
N HIS A 268 -25.95 16.89 30.16
CA HIS A 268 -26.70 17.49 29.05
C HIS A 268 -25.97 17.36 27.71
N ARG A 269 -24.93 16.53 27.67
CA ARG A 269 -24.11 16.31 26.49
C ARG A 269 -24.05 14.84 26.13
N GLU A 270 -23.81 14.61 24.85
CA GLU A 270 -23.56 13.29 24.30
C GLU A 270 -22.25 13.32 23.51
N TRP A 271 -21.50 12.22 23.54
CA TRP A 271 -20.33 12.06 22.69
C TRP A 271 -20.71 11.94 21.22
N ASN A 272 -20.03 12.69 20.36
CA ASN A 272 -20.29 12.72 18.92
C ASN A 272 -19.39 11.71 18.18
N TRP A 273 -19.71 10.43 18.35
CA TRP A 273 -19.05 9.31 17.66
C TRP A 273 -19.22 9.40 16.15
N GLU A 274 -20.37 9.86 15.66
CA GLU A 274 -20.61 10.08 14.23
C GLU A 274 -19.55 10.99 13.61
N LYS A 275 -19.29 12.14 14.25
CA LYS A 275 -18.29 13.08 13.78
C LYS A 275 -16.93 12.43 13.70
N LEU A 276 -16.51 11.70 14.74
CA LEU A 276 -15.21 11.04 14.77
C LEU A 276 -15.08 9.99 13.66
N VAL A 277 -16.08 9.13 13.49
CA VAL A 277 -16.08 8.09 12.44
C VAL A 277 -15.97 8.74 11.06
N ARG A 278 -16.80 9.75 10.79
CA ARG A 278 -16.81 10.45 9.49
C ARG A 278 -15.49 11.16 9.20
N THR A 279 -14.90 11.86 10.18
CA THR A 279 -13.63 12.55 9.97
C THR A 279 -12.47 11.57 9.77
N VAL A 280 -12.44 10.46 10.48
CA VAL A 280 -11.42 9.40 10.30
C VAL A 280 -11.56 8.73 8.93
N ALA A 281 -12.79 8.40 8.51
CA ALA A 281 -13.10 7.74 7.24
C ALA A 281 -12.82 8.62 6.01
N CYS A 282 -12.99 9.95 6.12
CA CYS A 282 -12.76 10.92 5.04
C CYS A 282 -11.36 10.83 4.42
N GLY A 283 -10.39 10.31 5.18
CA GLY A 283 -9.00 10.19 4.75
C GLY A 283 -8.24 11.52 4.80
N PRO A 284 -6.90 11.47 4.81
CA PRO A 284 -6.10 12.67 4.70
C PRO A 284 -6.22 13.24 3.29
N LEU A 285 -6.29 14.57 3.18
CA LEU A 285 -6.25 15.24 1.89
C LEU A 285 -4.86 15.79 1.63
N ARG A 286 -4.47 15.82 0.36
CA ARG A 286 -3.31 16.58 -0.08
C ARG A 286 -3.70 18.06 -0.10
N GLU A 287 -3.20 18.84 0.85
CA GLU A 287 -3.44 20.27 0.84
C GLU A 287 -2.62 20.92 -0.29
N TYR A 288 -3.26 21.19 -1.43
CA TYR A 288 -2.70 22.10 -2.42
C TYR A 288 -2.75 23.50 -1.80
N ARG A 289 -1.60 24.14 -1.58
CA ARG A 289 -1.52 25.54 -1.11
C ARG A 289 -2.07 26.48 -2.18
N LEU A 290 -3.38 26.50 -2.33
CA LEU A 290 -4.16 27.37 -3.19
C LEU A 290 -4.43 28.66 -2.42
N GLY A 291 -3.49 29.60 -2.39
CA GLY A 291 -3.81 30.91 -1.79
C GLY A 291 -2.68 31.86 -1.42
N GLY A 292 -1.41 31.45 -1.47
CA GLY A 292 -0.28 32.38 -1.35
C GLY A 292 0.18 32.86 -2.71
N GLU A 293 0.84 34.03 -2.77
CA GLU A 293 1.81 34.37 -3.84
C GLU A 293 2.99 33.40 -3.78
N ASN A 294 2.70 32.11 -3.93
CA ASN A 294 3.67 31.05 -3.92
C ASN A 294 4.49 31.23 -5.18
N THR A 295 5.80 31.27 -5.01
CA THR A 295 6.74 31.22 -6.12
C THR A 295 6.41 29.98 -7.00
N GLU A 296 6.70 30.01 -8.30
CA GLU A 296 6.50 28.85 -9.19
C GLU A 296 7.14 27.57 -8.60
N ALA A 297 8.23 27.70 -7.83
CA ALA A 297 8.86 26.59 -7.11
C ALA A 297 7.99 26.01 -5.98
N GLU A 298 7.23 26.84 -5.26
CA GLU A 298 6.33 26.40 -4.17
C GLU A 298 5.03 25.79 -4.70
N LYS A 299 4.58 26.18 -5.89
CA LYS A 299 3.44 25.52 -6.57
C LYS A 299 3.71 24.04 -6.87
N HIS A 300 4.98 23.64 -6.96
CA HIS A 300 5.41 22.27 -7.19
C HIS A 300 5.79 21.52 -5.91
N THR A 301 5.73 22.15 -4.73
CA THR A 301 5.92 21.40 -3.48
C THR A 301 4.70 20.52 -3.23
N PRO A 302 4.86 19.19 -3.10
CA PRO A 302 3.74 18.30 -2.80
C PRO A 302 3.06 18.75 -1.51
N GLY A 303 1.73 18.89 -1.56
CA GLY A 303 0.95 19.08 -0.35
C GLY A 303 1.22 17.96 0.66
N VAL A 304 1.29 18.34 1.94
CA VAL A 304 1.34 17.39 3.05
C VAL A 304 0.00 16.67 3.08
N TRP A 305 0.01 15.34 3.17
CA TRP A 305 -1.20 14.59 3.47
C TRP A 305 -1.47 14.70 4.96
N ASP A 306 -2.57 15.32 5.33
CA ASP A 306 -3.00 15.39 6.71
C ASP A 306 -4.52 15.54 6.83
N TYR A 307 -4.97 15.59 8.07
CA TYR A 307 -6.37 15.74 8.44
C TYR A 307 -6.71 17.19 8.86
N SER A 308 -5.91 18.18 8.48
CA SER A 308 -6.10 19.59 8.85
C SER A 308 -7.47 20.13 8.41
N HIS A 309 -7.92 19.74 7.22
CA HIS A 309 -9.20 20.12 6.63
C HIS A 309 -10.42 19.68 7.46
N VAL A 310 -10.30 18.61 8.25
CA VAL A 310 -11.33 18.15 9.21
C VAL A 310 -10.95 18.38 10.67
N LYS A 311 -9.81 19.05 10.94
CA LYS A 311 -9.29 19.34 12.28
C LYS A 311 -9.16 18.09 13.15
N LEU A 312 -8.77 16.96 12.57
CA LEU A 312 -8.52 15.72 13.30
C LEU A 312 -7.01 15.59 13.56
N ASP A 313 -6.64 15.44 14.82
CA ASP A 313 -5.25 15.30 15.28
C ASP A 313 -4.91 13.83 15.52
N VAL A 314 -4.20 13.21 14.58
CA VAL A 314 -3.89 11.77 14.62
C VAL A 314 -2.39 11.49 14.61
N PRO A 315 -1.95 10.34 15.15
CA PRO A 315 -0.57 9.89 14.99
C PRO A 315 -0.19 9.85 13.50
N PRO A 316 1.01 10.31 13.12
CA PRO A 316 1.42 10.35 11.72
C PRO A 316 1.41 8.98 11.02
N GLY A 317 1.65 7.90 11.76
CA GLY A 317 1.52 6.53 11.24
C GLY A 317 0.11 6.19 10.77
N LEU A 318 -0.93 6.76 11.38
CA LEU A 318 -2.32 6.58 10.93
C LEU A 318 -2.55 7.31 9.61
N THR A 319 -2.04 8.54 9.49
CA THR A 319 -2.08 9.29 8.22
C THR A 319 -1.42 8.49 7.10
N ASN A 320 -0.23 7.92 7.35
CA ASN A 320 0.48 7.09 6.38
C ASN A 320 -0.32 5.82 6.02
N ARG A 321 -0.86 5.12 7.03
CA ARG A 321 -1.70 3.93 6.84
C ARG A 321 -2.93 4.24 5.99
N ARG A 322 -3.69 5.28 6.34
CA ARG A 322 -4.90 5.65 5.61
C ARG A 322 -4.59 6.10 4.18
N ARG A 323 -3.50 6.82 3.95
CA ARG A 323 -3.05 7.14 2.58
C ARG A 323 -2.80 5.88 1.76
N ILE A 324 -2.03 4.92 2.29
CA ILE A 324 -1.76 3.66 1.59
C ILE A 324 -3.06 2.91 1.30
N TRP A 325 -3.98 2.89 2.27
CA TRP A 325 -5.29 2.30 2.09
C TRP A 325 -6.10 3.00 1.00
N GLN A 326 -6.11 4.33 0.98
CA GLN A 326 -6.79 5.11 -0.06
C GLN A 326 -6.21 4.86 -1.45
N ILE A 327 -4.88 4.73 -1.59
CA ILE A 327 -4.25 4.34 -2.86
C ILE A 327 -4.83 3.01 -3.38
N LEU A 328 -5.13 2.06 -2.48
CA LEU A 328 -5.73 0.78 -2.82
C LEU A 328 -7.23 0.89 -3.15
N GLU A 329 -7.96 1.78 -2.47
CA GLU A 329 -9.36 2.12 -2.82
C GLU A 329 -9.46 2.72 -4.23
N ASP A 330 -8.46 3.52 -4.61
CA ASP A 330 -8.33 4.21 -5.90
C ASP A 330 -7.73 3.31 -7.00
N VAL A 331 -7.43 2.03 -6.73
CA VAL A 331 -7.06 1.06 -7.76
C VAL A 331 -8.34 0.67 -8.52
N ASP A 332 -8.50 1.18 -9.74
CA ASP A 332 -9.53 0.73 -10.67
C ASP A 332 -8.98 -0.35 -11.61
N PRO A 333 -9.43 -1.62 -11.49
CA PRO A 333 -9.04 -2.68 -12.41
C PRO A 333 -9.45 -2.42 -13.85
N LYS A 334 -10.40 -1.52 -14.13
CA LYS A 334 -10.74 -1.14 -15.51
C LYS A 334 -9.68 -0.28 -16.17
N GLU A 335 -8.71 0.29 -15.42
CA GLU A 335 -7.51 0.85 -16.02
C GLU A 335 -6.73 -0.18 -16.85
N LEU A 336 -7.00 -1.48 -16.63
CA LEU A 336 -6.45 -2.59 -17.39
C LEU A 336 -7.14 -2.75 -18.76
N ASP A 337 -8.44 -2.46 -18.88
CA ASP A 337 -9.18 -2.58 -20.15
C ASP A 337 -8.68 -1.57 -21.20
N ILE A 338 -8.05 -0.48 -20.77
CA ILE A 338 -7.46 0.55 -21.65
C ILE A 338 -6.16 0.03 -22.32
N LEU A 339 -5.58 -1.08 -21.84
CA LEU A 339 -4.39 -1.68 -22.46
C LEU A 339 -4.69 -2.39 -23.78
N ASP A 340 -5.98 -2.65 -24.09
CA ASP A 340 -6.43 -3.28 -25.34
C ASP A 340 -6.66 -2.28 -26.49
N GLU A 341 -6.47 -0.98 -26.27
CA GLU A 341 -6.52 0.01 -27.35
C GLU A 341 -5.30 -0.19 -28.29
N PRO A 342 -5.50 -0.47 -29.59
CA PRO A 342 -4.45 -0.90 -30.53
C PRO A 342 -3.36 0.14 -30.81
N ASP A 343 -3.52 1.38 -30.34
CA ASP A 343 -2.53 2.44 -30.47
C ASP A 343 -1.24 2.18 -29.66
N PHE A 344 -1.23 1.19 -28.76
CA PHE A 344 -0.04 0.80 -27.99
C PHE A 344 0.86 -0.24 -28.69
N ILE A 345 0.41 -0.85 -29.79
CA ILE A 345 1.26 -1.70 -30.67
C ILE A 345 2.34 -0.85 -31.38
N ILE A 346 2.25 0.48 -31.32
CA ILE A 346 3.22 1.39 -31.95
C ILE A 346 4.61 1.35 -31.27
N LEU A 347 4.73 0.85 -30.04
CA LEU A 347 6.06 0.61 -29.45
C LEU A 347 6.82 -0.53 -30.15
N ASP A 348 6.11 -1.51 -30.72
CA ASP A 348 6.73 -2.59 -31.47
C ASP A 348 7.19 -2.11 -32.87
N GLU A 349 6.45 -1.18 -33.50
CA GLU A 349 6.93 -0.49 -34.70
C GLU A 349 8.14 0.41 -34.45
N HIS A 350 8.24 1.04 -33.27
CA HIS A 350 9.41 1.84 -32.90
C HIS A 350 10.62 0.96 -32.58
N LEU A 351 10.41 -0.24 -32.02
CA LEU A 351 11.45 -1.25 -31.81
C LEU A 351 11.93 -1.85 -33.14
N ASP A 352 11.02 -2.18 -34.05
CA ASP A 352 11.32 -2.66 -35.40
C ASP A 352 12.00 -1.56 -36.24
N ARG A 353 11.60 -0.29 -36.09
CA ARG A 353 12.26 0.87 -36.74
C ARG A 353 13.64 1.17 -36.14
N PHE A 354 13.87 0.89 -34.85
CA PHE A 354 15.18 1.01 -34.20
C PHE A 354 16.11 -0.12 -34.68
N ILE A 355 15.66 -1.38 -34.64
CA ILE A 355 16.41 -2.54 -35.15
C ILE A 355 16.77 -2.36 -36.64
N ARG A 356 15.82 -1.92 -37.48
CA ARG A 356 16.09 -1.63 -38.90
C ARG A 356 17.03 -0.46 -39.14
N ARG A 357 17.18 0.48 -38.19
CA ARG A 357 18.18 1.56 -38.27
C ARG A 357 19.56 1.05 -37.87
N THR A 358 19.64 0.24 -36.82
CA THR A 358 20.92 -0.33 -36.36
C THR A 358 21.48 -1.35 -37.35
N VAL A 359 20.63 -2.07 -38.09
CA VAL A 359 21.06 -2.98 -39.18
C VAL A 359 21.43 -2.22 -40.47
N LYS A 360 21.01 -0.96 -40.63
CA LYS A 360 21.29 -0.18 -41.86
C LYS A 360 22.67 0.49 -41.89
N ASP A 361 23.33 0.65 -40.75
CA ASP A 361 24.60 1.36 -40.62
C ASP A 361 25.80 0.42 -40.44
N GLY A 362 25.77 -0.73 -41.12
CA GLY A 362 26.95 -1.41 -41.67
C GLY A 362 28.09 -1.73 -40.69
N VAL A 363 27.97 -2.83 -39.98
CA VAL A 363 29.10 -3.73 -39.73
C VAL A 363 28.64 -5.11 -40.15
N ASP A 364 29.16 -5.60 -41.28
CA ASP A 364 29.07 -7.01 -41.65
C ASP A 364 29.71 -7.82 -40.53
N VAL A 365 28.90 -8.47 -39.70
CA VAL A 365 29.36 -9.54 -38.82
C VAL A 365 29.41 -10.77 -39.71
N GLU A 366 30.62 -11.18 -40.09
CA GLU A 366 30.84 -12.44 -40.78
C GLU A 366 30.14 -13.57 -40.02
N GLU A 367 29.36 -14.37 -40.74
CA GLU A 367 28.74 -15.59 -40.24
C GLU A 367 29.80 -16.46 -39.56
N PRO A 368 29.61 -16.91 -38.31
CA PRO A 368 30.49 -17.94 -37.77
C PRO A 368 30.18 -19.24 -38.50
N ASP A 369 31.21 -19.75 -39.19
CA ASP A 369 31.28 -21.04 -39.86
C ASP A 369 30.52 -22.13 -39.10
N SER A 370 29.51 -22.69 -39.76
CA SER A 370 28.79 -23.88 -39.33
C SER A 370 29.64 -25.13 -39.56
N THR A 371 30.68 -25.36 -38.75
CA THR A 371 31.29 -26.68 -38.65
C THR A 371 31.72 -27.01 -37.23
N CYS A 372 31.45 -28.26 -36.83
CA CYS A 372 31.92 -28.98 -35.64
C CYS A 372 31.14 -28.75 -34.33
N LEU A 373 30.15 -29.61 -34.07
CA LEU A 373 29.94 -30.18 -32.73
C LEU A 373 29.36 -31.60 -32.86
N ASP A 374 30.25 -32.58 -32.79
CA ASP A 374 29.92 -34.00 -32.71
C ASP A 374 30.70 -34.59 -31.53
N TRP A 375 30.20 -34.42 -30.30
CA TRP A 375 30.72 -35.15 -29.12
C TRP A 375 29.62 -35.43 -28.08
N ALA A 376 29.25 -36.71 -28.06
CA ALA A 376 28.99 -37.56 -26.90
C ALA A 376 28.04 -37.09 -25.77
N SER A 377 26.90 -37.77 -25.69
CA SER A 377 26.12 -37.95 -24.46
C SER A 377 26.95 -38.67 -23.38
N PRO A 378 26.74 -38.33 -22.09
CA PRO A 378 26.95 -39.25 -20.99
C PRO A 378 25.61 -39.65 -20.31
N PRO A 379 25.63 -40.73 -19.51
CA PRO A 379 24.46 -41.56 -19.25
C PRO A 379 23.60 -41.05 -18.09
N SER A 380 22.30 -41.35 -18.15
CA SER A 380 21.44 -41.39 -16.97
C SER A 380 21.93 -42.46 -16.00
N PRO A 381 21.86 -42.20 -14.68
CA PRO A 381 21.11 -43.16 -13.88
C PRO A 381 20.31 -42.58 -12.70
N SER A 382 19.26 -43.36 -12.41
CA SER A 382 18.66 -43.69 -11.11
C SER A 382 17.99 -42.59 -10.27
N VAL A 383 16.66 -42.61 -10.37
CA VAL A 383 15.69 -42.74 -9.27
C VAL A 383 16.31 -43.01 -7.89
N GLU A 384 16.17 -42.03 -6.99
CA GLU A 384 15.98 -42.29 -5.55
C GLU A 384 14.83 -41.40 -5.04
N THR A 385 13.77 -42.08 -4.61
CA THR A 385 12.63 -41.56 -3.89
C THR A 385 13.03 -41.12 -2.48
N GLY A 386 12.86 -39.85 -2.17
CA GLY A 386 12.98 -39.33 -0.81
C GLY A 386 12.14 -38.06 -0.64
N ALA A 387 10.90 -38.22 -0.16
CA ALA A 387 10.16 -37.11 0.46
C ALA A 387 10.89 -36.69 1.74
N PRO A 388 10.90 -35.38 2.09
CA PRO A 388 10.08 -35.03 3.24
C PRO A 388 9.53 -33.59 3.27
N ALA A 389 8.56 -33.46 4.19
CA ALA A 389 8.22 -32.28 4.99
C ALA A 389 7.41 -31.16 4.30
N GLY A 390 6.09 -31.30 4.44
CA GLY A 390 5.14 -30.21 4.32
C GLY A 390 5.45 -29.10 5.32
N TRP A 391 5.32 -27.86 4.83
CA TRP A 391 5.42 -26.67 5.65
C TRP A 391 4.06 -26.41 6.30
N ASN A 392 3.98 -26.70 7.60
CA ASN A 392 2.89 -26.23 8.44
C ASN A 392 2.99 -24.71 8.58
N ALA A 393 1.92 -24.02 8.23
CA ALA A 393 1.70 -22.64 8.63
C ALA A 393 1.66 -22.59 10.16
N SER A 394 2.66 -21.96 10.78
CA SER A 394 2.67 -21.68 12.21
C SER A 394 1.66 -20.57 12.50
N ALA A 395 0.44 -20.97 12.85
CA ALA A 395 -0.47 -20.15 13.62
C ALA A 395 -0.03 -20.25 15.09
N ASP A 396 0.64 -19.22 15.61
CA ASP A 396 0.78 -19.00 17.06
C ASP A 396 1.24 -17.55 17.31
N TRP A 397 0.27 -16.64 17.40
CA TRP A 397 0.38 -15.42 18.19
C TRP A 397 -0.68 -15.52 19.30
N GLN A 398 -0.37 -16.30 20.34
CA GLN A 398 -1.12 -16.23 21.59
C GLN A 398 -0.52 -15.12 22.45
N ALA A 399 -1.31 -14.06 22.65
CA ALA A 399 -1.06 -13.08 23.70
C ALA A 399 -1.27 -13.76 25.06
N SER A 400 -0.17 -14.15 25.71
CA SER A 400 -0.20 -14.61 27.10
C SER A 400 -0.34 -13.41 28.03
N GLY A 401 -1.60 -13.09 28.36
CA GLY A 401 -1.94 -12.25 29.50
C GLY A 401 -1.55 -12.94 30.80
N SER A 402 -0.69 -12.31 31.59
CA SER A 402 -0.39 -12.72 32.98
C SER A 402 -0.87 -11.62 33.91
N ALA A 403 -2.02 -11.88 34.56
CA ALA A 403 -2.54 -11.05 35.63
C ALA A 403 -2.09 -11.58 37.00
N GLY A 404 -1.34 -10.74 37.73
CA GLY A 404 -1.32 -10.56 39.20
C GLY A 404 -0.69 -11.67 40.07
N PRO A 405 -0.53 -11.44 41.41
CA PRO A 405 -1.05 -10.31 42.20
C PRO A 405 -0.07 -9.68 43.23
N ASN A 406 -0.60 -8.67 43.96
CA ASN A 406 -0.16 -8.15 45.28
C ASN A 406 1.09 -7.25 45.30
N SER A 407 1.21 -6.20 46.12
CA SER A 407 0.36 -5.59 47.15
C SER A 407 1.15 -4.41 47.75
N GLY A 408 0.48 -3.33 48.16
CA GLY A 408 0.90 -2.55 49.32
C GLY A 408 1.33 -1.10 49.07
N TRP A 409 0.49 -0.22 49.63
CA TRP A 409 0.67 1.21 49.96
C TRP A 409 0.39 2.21 48.85
#